data_AF-A0A6G7XVC7-F1
#
_entry.id   AF-A0A6G7XVC7-F1
#
_cell.length_a   1.000
_cell.length_b   1.000
_cell.length_c   1.000
_cell.angle_alpha   90.00
_cell.angle_beta   90.00
_cell.angle_gamma   90.00
#
_symmetry.space_group_name_H-M   'P 1'
#
loop_
_entity.id
_entity.type
_entity.pdbx_description
1 polymer ?
#
loop_
_entity_poly.entity_id
_entity_poly.type
_entity_poly.pdbx_seq_one_letter_code
_entity_poly.pdbx_strand_id
1 'polypeptide(L)'
;MSGFDVPAATFAYLARAATSLQEAITAPDVGMRYATAHVAALRATAALLAARARPTAPVRGRARAQRNAWVLLAEVAPELAEWAAFFSAGAAKRAAAEAGSRRAVTEREADDLVRDADRFLGIVEESLGLTRHVPIPATLVQVG
;
A
#
# COMPACT_ATOMS: atom_id res chain seq x y z
N MET A 1 1.76 -6.47 -30.93
CA MET A 1 1.18 -5.65 -29.85
C MET A 1 -0.02 -6.41 -29.30
N SER A 2 0.23 -7.40 -28.44
CA SER A 2 -0.85 -8.07 -27.71
C SER A 2 -1.21 -7.14 -26.55
N GLY A 3 -2.41 -6.57 -26.59
CA GLY A 3 -2.94 -5.81 -25.46
C GLY A 3 -2.93 -6.73 -24.24
N PHE A 4 -2.13 -6.39 -23.24
CA PHE A 4 -2.20 -7.05 -21.95
C PHE A 4 -3.59 -6.73 -21.39
N ASP A 5 -4.48 -7.71 -21.45
CA ASP A 5 -5.81 -7.60 -20.86
C ASP A 5 -5.63 -7.68 -19.34
N VAL A 6 -5.18 -6.56 -18.77
CA VAL A 6 -4.95 -6.42 -17.33
C VAL A 6 -6.30 -6.69 -16.66
N PRO A 7 -6.38 -7.68 -15.75
CA PRO A 7 -7.66 -8.08 -15.18
C PRO A 7 -8.40 -6.89 -14.56
N ALA A 8 -9.73 -6.82 -14.73
CA ALA A 8 -10.54 -5.76 -14.12
C ALA A 8 -10.35 -5.66 -12.58
N ALA A 9 -10.01 -6.79 -11.95
CA ALA A 9 -9.64 -6.84 -10.54
C ALA A 9 -8.42 -5.97 -10.21
N THR A 10 -7.40 -5.94 -11.08
CA THR A 10 -6.21 -5.10 -10.93
C THR A 10 -6.60 -3.62 -10.88
N PHE A 11 -7.38 -3.14 -11.85
CA PHE A 11 -7.85 -1.76 -11.87
C PHE A 11 -8.73 -1.41 -10.66
N ALA A 12 -9.60 -2.34 -10.23
CA ALA A 12 -10.41 -2.15 -9.03
C ALA A 12 -9.55 -2.02 -7.77
N TYR A 13 -8.44 -2.75 -7.66
CA TYR A 13 -7.51 -2.62 -6.55
C TYR A 13 -6.69 -1.33 -6.59
N LEU A 14 -6.24 -0.88 -7.77
CA LEU A 14 -5.56 0.41 -7.93
C LEU A 14 -6.47 1.58 -7.55
N ALA A 15 -7.72 1.58 -8.04
CA ALA A 15 -8.69 2.60 -7.67
C ALA A 15 -8.92 2.65 -6.15
N ARG A 16 -9.07 1.48 -5.51
CA ARG A 16 -9.20 1.39 -4.05
C ARG A 16 -7.91 1.83 -3.33
N ALA A 17 -6.73 1.56 -3.88
CA ALA A 17 -5.46 2.00 -3.32
C ALA A 17 -5.39 3.54 -3.32
N ALA A 18 -5.71 4.18 -4.44
CA ALA A 18 -5.76 5.63 -4.57
C ALA A 18 -6.79 6.25 -3.60
N THR A 19 -7.99 5.68 -3.47
CA THR A 19 -8.97 6.14 -2.47
C THR A 19 -8.43 6.05 -1.05
N SER A 20 -7.75 4.96 -0.70
CA SER A 20 -7.16 4.79 0.64
C SER A 20 -6.05 5.79 0.93
N LEU A 21 -5.27 6.11 -0.09
CA LEU A 21 -4.20 7.07 0.00
C LEU A 21 -4.78 8.48 0.21
N GLN A 22 -5.83 8.83 -0.53
CA GLN A 22 -6.55 10.08 -0.33
C GLN A 22 -7.14 10.18 1.09
N GLU A 23 -7.76 9.10 1.58
CA GLU A 23 -8.26 9.02 2.95
C GLU A 23 -7.13 9.24 3.97
N ALA A 24 -5.95 8.64 3.75
CA ALA A 24 -4.79 8.83 4.60
C ALA A 24 -4.30 10.29 4.62
N ILE A 25 -4.17 10.91 3.45
CA ILE A 25 -3.77 12.32 3.33
C ILE A 25 -4.69 13.23 4.14
N THR A 26 -6.00 12.97 4.09
CA THR A 26 -7.01 13.81 4.77
C THR A 26 -7.29 13.39 6.22
N ALA A 27 -6.65 12.32 6.72
CA ALA A 27 -6.93 11.81 8.05
C ALA A 27 -6.39 12.77 9.13
N PRO A 28 -7.26 13.27 10.04
CA PRO A 28 -6.85 14.16 11.11
C PRO A 28 -6.15 13.41 12.26
N ASP A 29 -6.48 12.13 12.47
CA ASP A 29 -5.85 11.29 13.47
C ASP A 29 -4.61 10.59 12.92
N VAL A 30 -3.50 10.67 13.65
CA VAL A 30 -2.19 10.11 13.27
C VAL A 30 -2.24 8.59 13.13
N GLY A 31 -2.94 7.91 14.04
CA GLY A 31 -3.09 6.46 14.02
C GLY A 31 -3.86 6.00 12.78
N MET A 32 -4.97 6.67 12.50
CA MET A 32 -5.78 6.45 11.31
C MET A 32 -4.99 6.75 10.03
N ARG A 33 -4.27 7.87 9.95
CA ARG A 33 -3.39 8.23 8.81
C ARG A 33 -2.39 7.12 8.50
N TYR A 34 -1.68 6.63 9.52
CA TYR A 34 -0.73 5.53 9.36
C TYR A 34 -1.44 4.23 8.93
N ALA A 35 -2.56 3.90 9.57
CA ALA A 35 -3.30 2.69 9.26
C ALA A 35 -3.83 2.67 7.82
N THR A 36 -4.41 3.78 7.35
CA THR A 36 -4.96 3.93 5.99
C THR A 36 -3.86 3.98 4.93
N ALA A 37 -2.72 4.63 5.20
CA ALA A 37 -1.55 4.58 4.32
C ALA A 37 -1.06 3.14 4.08
N HIS A 38 -0.96 2.33 5.14
CA HIS A 38 -0.67 0.89 4.98
C HIS A 38 -1.76 0.15 4.19
N VAL A 39 -3.04 0.57 4.27
CA VAL A 39 -4.10 -0.06 3.46
C VAL A 39 -3.89 0.24 1.98
N ALA A 40 -3.50 1.48 1.65
CA ALA A 40 -3.20 1.86 0.28
C ALA A 40 -2.13 0.94 -0.31
N ALA A 41 -1.02 0.74 0.41
CA ALA A 41 0.06 -0.16 -0.02
C ALA A 41 -0.39 -1.62 -0.18
N LEU A 42 -1.22 -2.13 0.74
CA LEU A 42 -1.78 -3.49 0.63
C LEU A 42 -2.67 -3.67 -0.60
N ARG A 43 -3.46 -2.63 -0.94
CA ARG A 43 -4.33 -2.65 -2.11
C ARG A 43 -3.53 -2.54 -3.41
N ALA A 44 -2.48 -1.72 -3.44
CA ALA A 44 -1.53 -1.69 -4.56
C ALA A 44 -0.87 -3.07 -4.77
N THR A 45 -0.44 -3.72 -3.69
CA THR A 45 0.08 -5.09 -3.73
C THR A 45 -0.94 -6.08 -4.27
N ALA A 46 -2.19 -6.00 -3.82
CA ALA A 46 -3.27 -6.85 -4.33
C ALA A 46 -3.53 -6.61 -5.83
N ALA A 47 -3.36 -5.39 -6.33
CA ALA A 47 -3.45 -5.10 -7.76
C ALA A 47 -2.33 -5.80 -8.55
N LEU A 48 -1.09 -5.66 -8.09
CA LEU A 48 0.06 -6.31 -8.72
C LEU A 48 -0.08 -7.83 -8.72
N LEU A 49 -0.46 -8.40 -7.57
CA LEU A 49 -0.73 -9.82 -7.45
C LEU A 49 -1.89 -10.22 -8.36
N ALA A 50 -2.99 -9.46 -8.46
CA ALA A 50 -4.08 -9.79 -9.38
C ALA A 50 -3.64 -9.80 -10.85
N ALA A 51 -2.71 -8.91 -11.24
CA ALA A 51 -2.18 -8.87 -12.60
C ALA A 51 -1.17 -9.99 -12.89
N ARG A 52 -0.36 -10.38 -11.90
CA ARG A 52 0.71 -11.37 -12.06
C ARG A 52 0.32 -12.78 -11.62
N ALA A 53 -0.75 -12.94 -10.84
CA ALA A 53 -1.11 -14.21 -10.24
C ALA A 53 -1.75 -15.16 -11.26
N ARG A 54 -1.20 -16.38 -11.30
CA ARG A 54 -1.99 -17.58 -11.55
C ARG A 54 -2.83 -17.91 -10.31
N PRO A 55 -4.06 -18.39 -10.48
CA PRO A 55 -5.07 -18.44 -9.43
C PRO A 55 -4.65 -19.38 -8.30
N THR A 56 -4.18 -18.83 -7.18
CA THR A 56 -3.85 -19.64 -5.99
C THR A 56 -4.41 -18.98 -4.73
N ALA A 57 -5.62 -19.44 -4.39
CA ALA A 57 -6.30 -19.50 -3.09
C ALA A 57 -6.44 -18.26 -2.17
N PRO A 58 -7.62 -18.06 -1.54
CA PRO A 58 -7.87 -16.96 -0.62
C PRO A 58 -7.25 -17.23 0.77
N VAL A 59 -6.44 -16.29 1.28
CA VAL A 59 -5.86 -16.37 2.63
C VAL A 59 -6.88 -15.90 3.66
N ARG A 60 -7.25 -16.77 4.61
CA ARG A 60 -8.13 -16.45 5.76
C ARG A 60 -7.36 -15.73 6.88
N GLY A 61 -7.93 -14.62 7.36
CA GLY A 61 -7.47 -13.83 8.51
C GLY A 61 -6.69 -12.56 8.12
N ARG A 62 -7.17 -11.37 8.50
CA ARG A 62 -6.65 -10.06 8.01
C ARG A 62 -5.16 -9.85 8.26
N ALA A 63 -4.67 -10.06 9.49
CA ALA A 63 -3.25 -9.87 9.83
C ALA A 63 -2.33 -10.93 9.20
N ARG A 64 -2.78 -12.18 9.14
CA ARG A 64 -2.05 -13.27 8.47
C ARG A 64 -2.03 -13.08 6.95
N ALA A 65 -3.14 -12.65 6.37
CA ALA A 65 -3.26 -12.31 4.96
C ALA A 65 -2.35 -11.15 4.56
N GLN A 66 -2.17 -10.14 5.43
CA GLN A 66 -1.21 -9.06 5.19
C GLN A 66 0.23 -9.57 5.15
N ARG A 67 0.66 -10.35 6.17
CA ARG A 67 1.99 -10.97 6.16
C ARG A 67 2.18 -11.86 4.93
N ASN A 68 1.18 -12.67 4.60
CA ASN A 68 1.21 -13.50 3.39
C ASN A 68 1.28 -12.64 2.11
N ALA A 69 0.60 -11.51 2.03
CA ALA A 69 0.64 -10.63 0.86
C ALA A 69 2.05 -10.06 0.63
N TRP A 70 2.77 -9.65 1.69
CA TRP A 70 4.15 -9.17 1.55
C TRP A 70 5.13 -10.27 1.16
N VAL A 71 4.96 -11.47 1.71
CA VAL A 71 5.75 -12.63 1.28
C VAL A 71 5.51 -12.95 -0.19
N LEU A 72 4.24 -13.05 -0.61
CA LEU A 72 3.86 -13.29 -2.00
C LEU A 72 4.34 -12.17 -2.93
N LEU A 73 4.36 -10.92 -2.48
CA LEU A 73 4.90 -9.81 -3.25
C LEU A 73 6.39 -10.02 -3.56
N ALA A 74 7.20 -10.35 -2.56
CA ALA A 74 8.63 -10.60 -2.75
C ALA A 74 8.90 -11.82 -3.65
N GLU A 75 8.01 -12.81 -3.67
CA GLU A 75 8.11 -13.97 -4.57
C GLU A 75 7.74 -13.63 -6.01
N VAL A 76 6.66 -12.87 -6.23
CA VAL A 76 6.09 -12.57 -7.56
C VAL A 76 6.71 -11.32 -8.21
N ALA A 77 7.26 -10.43 -7.40
CA ALA A 77 7.97 -9.22 -7.82
C ALA A 77 9.20 -9.01 -6.92
N PRO A 78 10.28 -9.80 -7.11
CA PRO A 78 11.51 -9.67 -6.32
C PRO A 78 12.13 -8.28 -6.38
N GLU A 79 11.91 -7.54 -7.47
CA GLU A 79 12.29 -6.13 -7.60
C GLU A 79 11.60 -5.20 -6.58
N LEU A 80 10.51 -5.66 -5.94
CA LEU A 80 9.78 -4.95 -4.88
C LEU A 80 10.01 -5.59 -3.50
N ALA A 81 10.98 -6.48 -3.34
CA ALA A 81 11.23 -7.17 -2.07
C ALA A 81 11.60 -6.21 -0.92
N GLU A 82 12.31 -5.12 -1.21
CA GLU A 82 12.64 -4.10 -0.20
C GLU A 82 11.37 -3.42 0.33
N TRP A 83 10.43 -3.08 -0.57
CA TRP A 83 9.13 -2.55 -0.21
C TRP A 83 8.32 -3.54 0.62
N ALA A 84 8.32 -4.82 0.23
CA ALA A 84 7.65 -5.87 0.99
C ALA A 84 8.20 -5.99 2.42
N ALA A 85 9.52 -5.96 2.58
CA ALA A 85 10.19 -6.02 3.88
C ALA A 85 9.85 -4.79 4.74
N PHE A 86 9.92 -3.59 4.16
CA PHE A 86 9.58 -2.32 4.81
C PHE A 86 8.14 -2.32 5.35
N PHE A 87 7.14 -2.60 4.51
CA PHE A 87 5.75 -2.59 4.95
C PHE A 87 5.42 -3.72 5.92
N SER A 88 6.08 -4.88 5.80
CA SER A 88 5.93 -6.00 6.74
C SER A 88 6.42 -5.63 8.15
N ALA A 89 7.57 -4.95 8.25
CA ALA A 89 8.10 -4.47 9.53
C ALA A 89 7.14 -3.46 10.19
N GLY A 90 6.47 -2.62 9.39
CA GLY A 90 5.48 -1.65 9.87
C GLY A 90 4.11 -2.24 10.29
N ALA A 91 3.83 -3.52 10.01
CA ALA A 91 2.49 -4.10 10.20
C ALA A 91 2.06 -4.24 11.67
N ALA A 92 3.00 -4.51 12.58
CA ALA A 92 2.70 -4.56 14.01
C ALA A 92 2.33 -3.16 14.55
N LYS A 93 3.03 -2.13 14.08
CA LYS A 93 2.76 -0.74 14.41
C LYS A 93 1.38 -0.29 13.90
N ARG A 94 1.02 -0.69 12.68
CA ARG A 94 -0.32 -0.51 12.11
C ARG A 94 -1.40 -1.13 13.01
N ALA A 95 -1.21 -2.38 13.43
CA ALA A 95 -2.20 -3.06 14.28
C ALA A 95 -2.38 -2.36 15.64
N ALA A 96 -1.30 -1.83 16.22
CA ALA A 96 -1.37 -1.05 17.45
C ALA A 96 -2.08 0.32 17.24
N ALA A 97 -1.83 0.98 16.10
CA ALA A 97 -2.52 2.22 15.73
C ALA A 97 -4.03 2.00 15.52
N GLU A 98 -4.43 0.93 14.82
CA GLU A 98 -5.85 0.55 14.67
C GLU A 98 -6.54 0.23 16.00
N ALA A 99 -5.79 -0.31 16.96
CA ALA A 99 -6.29 -0.56 18.31
C ALA A 99 -6.43 0.71 19.18
N GLY A 100 -6.14 1.90 18.62
CA GLY A 100 -6.28 3.18 19.32
C GLY A 100 -5.11 3.52 20.25
N SER A 101 -3.96 2.86 20.10
CA SER A 101 -2.78 3.19 20.89
C SER A 101 -2.18 4.53 20.46
N ARG A 102 -2.45 5.58 21.25
CA ARG A 102 -2.03 6.97 21.01
C ARG A 102 -0.52 7.19 20.87
N ARG A 103 0.32 6.24 21.29
CA ARG A 103 1.79 6.33 21.21
C ARG A 103 2.40 5.34 20.22
N ALA A 104 1.59 4.61 19.46
CA ALA A 104 2.11 3.62 18.52
C ALA A 104 2.85 4.25 17.33
N VAL A 105 2.43 5.46 16.93
CA VAL A 105 2.95 6.19 15.76
C VAL A 105 3.04 7.68 16.07
N THR A 106 4.09 8.29 15.56
CA THR A 106 4.28 9.75 15.53
C THR A 106 3.72 10.35 14.24
N GLU A 107 3.46 11.66 14.24
CA GLU A 107 3.04 12.40 13.04
C GLU A 107 4.01 12.20 11.88
N ARG A 108 5.31 12.38 12.14
CA ARG A 108 6.36 12.19 11.15
C ARG A 108 6.33 10.79 10.53
N GLU A 109 6.18 9.75 11.35
CA GLU A 109 6.10 8.37 10.84
C GLU A 109 4.83 8.14 10.00
N ALA A 110 3.71 8.77 10.37
CA ALA A 110 2.49 8.69 9.57
C ALA A 110 2.65 9.42 8.23
N ASP A 111 3.28 10.59 8.21
CA ASP A 111 3.53 11.36 6.99
C ASP A 111 4.54 10.68 6.07
N ASP A 112 5.61 10.14 6.64
CA ASP A 112 6.61 9.37 5.90
C ASP A 112 5.95 8.13 5.28
N LEU A 113 5.11 7.42 6.03
CA LEU A 113 4.37 6.28 5.49
C LEU A 113 3.39 6.67 4.38
N VAL A 114 2.73 7.83 4.46
CA VAL A 114 1.87 8.34 3.37
C VAL A 114 2.69 8.56 2.10
N ARG A 115 3.85 9.21 2.21
CA ARG A 115 4.76 9.44 1.07
C ARG A 115 5.29 8.13 0.48
N ASP A 116 5.64 7.18 1.34
CA ASP A 116 6.13 5.88 0.94
C ASP A 116 5.05 5.02 0.28
N ALA A 117 3.79 5.10 0.76
CA ALA A 117 2.65 4.44 0.14
C ALA A 117 2.31 5.03 -1.24
N ASP A 118 2.39 6.36 -1.39
CA ASP A 118 2.24 7.08 -2.66
C ASP A 118 3.31 6.66 -3.67
N ARG A 119 4.59 6.72 -3.27
CA ARG A 119 5.71 6.25 -4.11
C ARG A 119 5.54 4.79 -4.51
N PHE A 120 5.18 3.93 -3.57
CA PHE A 120 4.99 2.51 -3.84
C PHE A 120 3.85 2.26 -4.83
N LEU A 121 2.72 2.97 -4.69
CA LEU A 121 1.61 2.89 -5.66
C LEU A 121 2.08 3.29 -7.08
N GLY A 122 2.86 4.36 -7.21
CA GLY A 122 3.40 4.78 -8.50
C GLY A 122 4.35 3.74 -9.11
N ILE A 123 5.19 3.09 -8.30
CA ILE A 123 6.05 1.99 -8.75
C ILE A 123 5.20 0.80 -9.22
N VAL A 124 4.14 0.45 -8.50
CA VAL A 124 3.22 -0.62 -8.90
C VAL A 124 2.56 -0.30 -10.24
N GLU A 125 2.07 0.93 -10.43
CA GLU A 125 1.47 1.36 -11.70
C GLU A 125 2.45 1.23 -12.87
N GLU A 126 3.69 1.70 -12.73
CA GLU A 126 4.70 1.55 -13.78
C GLU A 126 5.02 0.07 -14.05
N SER A 127 5.14 -0.75 -13.01
CA SER A 127 5.42 -2.18 -13.16
C SER A 127 4.30 -2.93 -13.90
N LEU A 128 3.10 -2.35 -13.96
CA LEU A 128 1.94 -2.83 -14.70
C LEU A 128 1.81 -2.21 -16.09
N GLY A 129 2.77 -1.38 -16.51
CA GLY A 129 2.76 -0.65 -17.78
C GLY A 129 1.77 0.52 -17.81
N LEU A 130 1.32 0.99 -16.64
CA LEU A 130 0.43 2.14 -16.52
C LEU A 130 1.22 3.43 -16.30
N THR A 131 0.61 4.55 -16.68
CA THR A 131 1.14 5.87 -16.31
C THR A 131 1.03 6.05 -14.80
N ARG A 132 2.14 6.41 -14.15
CA ARG A 132 2.16 6.76 -12.74
C ARG A 132 1.22 7.92 -12.47
N HIS A 133 0.49 7.86 -11.37
CA HIS A 133 -0.20 9.05 -10.85
C HIS A 133 0.82 10.14 -10.46
N VAL A 134 0.32 11.38 -10.36
CA VAL A 134 1.13 12.51 -9.89
C VAL A 134 1.43 12.29 -8.40
N PRO A 135 2.69 12.12 -7.99
CA PRO A 135 3.04 11.82 -6.62
C PRO A 135 2.78 13.04 -5.72
N ILE A 136 2.56 12.78 -4.44
CA ILE A 136 2.43 13.82 -3.42
C ILE A 136 3.76 14.58 -3.32
N PRO A 137 3.77 15.91 -3.53
CA PRO A 137 5.00 16.68 -3.39
C PRO A 137 5.50 16.63 -1.95
N ALA A 138 6.82 16.38 -1.78
CA ALA A 138 7.47 16.27 -0.48
C ALA A 138 7.29 17.51 0.43
N THR A 139 6.88 18.64 -0.16
CA THR A 139 6.82 19.97 0.47
C THR A 139 5.50 20.33 1.17
N LEU A 140 4.49 19.44 1.22
CA LEU A 140 3.17 19.78 1.79
C LEU A 140 2.85 19.22 3.19
N VAL A 141 3.86 18.91 4.02
CA VAL A 141 3.62 18.65 5.46
C VAL A 141 4.62 19.42 6.30
N GLN A 142 4.55 20.74 6.20
CA GLN A 142 5.22 21.64 7.14
C GLN A 142 4.41 22.94 7.27
N VAL A 143 3.14 22.83 7.66
CA VAL A 143 2.39 23.99 8.13
C VAL A 143 1.41 23.56 9.23
N GLY A 144 1.64 24.08 10.44
CA GLY A 144 0.64 24.20 11.51
C GLY A 144 0.88 23.34 12.72
#